data_AF-A0A9P0VW58-F1
#
_entry.id   AF-A0A9P0VW58-F1
#
_cell.length_a   1.000
_cell.length_b   1.000
_cell.length_c   1.000
_cell.angle_alpha   90.00
_cell.angle_beta   90.00
_cell.angle_gamma   90.00
#
_symmetry.space_group_name_H-M   'P 1'
#
loop_
_entity.id
_entity.type
_entity.pdbx_description
1 polymer ?
#
loop_
_entity_poly.entity_id
_entity_poly.type
_entity_poly.pdbx_seq_one_letter_code
_entity_poly.pdbx_strand_id
1 'polypeptide(L)'
;MPVLNAERLVRLAYKYPQLHNSWYLVACACLSVVNQPQEIPKIFHFALRQQLLESCAAKDKILLTDQYLLQLAQDSVSSAEKYADLTAVGVNLPDILIPHTYYDKLPLGFKFSRAEDIHETQLSIAGKIREVILKSVALAGLPKAINALMILKNVTPTSLLPLNTPVRPAIVNPGLMSSNDLLGEDVEGTRFEDVTESLPTTDTIDGPIAPSSINAKQIQTDLTRGSDFWNTIYSTKVNMRIRKQMINAYPDLWYFAYHHAYSPLLSFTEVLSARETSMCIVASLIPQDVNPQLKGHLKGAINVGVTKEELEHLRLLVFDVCDWSGNVSWREGQDSVAKL
;
A
#
# COMPACT_ATOMS: atom_id res chain seq x y z
N MET A 1 -6.15 -19.55 -15.57
CA MET A 1 -4.67 -19.59 -15.60
C MET A 1 -4.15 -18.53 -14.65
N PRO A 2 -3.03 -18.76 -13.94
CA PRO A 2 -2.43 -17.72 -13.10
C PRO A 2 -2.08 -16.48 -13.95
N VAL A 3 -2.37 -15.28 -13.42
CA VAL A 3 -2.07 -14.02 -14.11
C VAL A 3 -0.56 -13.79 -14.12
N LEU A 4 0.15 -14.13 -13.05
CA LEU A 4 1.60 -14.00 -12.98
C LEU A 4 2.30 -15.36 -13.02
N ASN A 5 3.28 -15.45 -13.92
CA ASN A 5 4.30 -16.49 -14.00
C ASN A 5 5.70 -15.83 -13.90
N ALA A 6 6.76 -16.65 -13.91
CA ALA A 6 8.14 -16.15 -13.80
C ALA A 6 8.51 -15.08 -14.86
N GLU A 7 8.16 -15.32 -16.13
CA GLU A 7 8.42 -14.38 -17.22
C GLU A 7 7.72 -13.04 -17.02
N ARG A 8 6.45 -13.05 -16.58
CA ARG A 8 5.68 -11.85 -16.30
C ARG A 8 6.25 -11.08 -15.10
N LEU A 9 6.73 -11.78 -14.06
CA LEU A 9 7.40 -11.13 -12.92
C LEU A 9 8.70 -10.41 -13.35
N VAL A 10 9.57 -11.10 -14.10
CA VAL A 10 10.79 -10.49 -14.65
C VAL A 10 10.44 -9.31 -15.55
N ARG A 11 9.40 -9.45 -16.40
CA ARG A 11 8.91 -8.36 -17.25
C ARG A 11 8.46 -7.15 -16.44
N LEU A 12 7.67 -7.33 -15.37
CA LEU A 12 7.24 -6.23 -14.50
C LEU A 12 8.44 -5.51 -13.86
N ALA A 13 9.44 -6.26 -13.39
CA ALA A 13 10.60 -5.70 -12.70
C ALA A 13 11.62 -5.00 -13.62
N TYR A 14 11.79 -5.47 -14.87
CA TYR A 14 12.92 -5.06 -15.71
C TYR A 14 12.54 -4.42 -17.06
N LYS A 15 11.31 -4.62 -17.58
CA LYS A 15 10.89 -3.98 -18.84
C LYS A 15 10.75 -2.46 -18.71
N TYR A 16 10.47 -1.99 -17.50
CA TYR A 16 10.17 -0.60 -17.17
C TYR A 16 11.23 0.01 -16.23
N PRO A 17 12.44 0.34 -16.72
CA PRO A 17 13.58 0.68 -15.86
C PRO A 17 13.34 1.89 -14.93
N GLN A 18 12.53 2.86 -15.34
CA GLN A 18 12.14 4.00 -14.49
C GLN A 18 11.33 3.60 -13.24
N LEU A 19 10.81 2.36 -13.18
CA LEU A 19 10.07 1.83 -12.04
C LEU A 19 10.85 0.79 -11.26
N HIS A 20 12.18 0.69 -11.43
CA HIS A 20 12.98 -0.37 -10.79
C HIS A 20 12.72 -0.47 -9.27
N ASN A 21 12.52 0.65 -8.58
CA ASN A 21 12.27 0.68 -7.13
C ASN A 21 10.78 0.70 -6.74
N SER A 22 9.85 0.71 -7.71
CA SER A 22 8.41 0.94 -7.47
C SER A 22 7.46 0.04 -8.29
N TRP A 23 7.96 -0.82 -9.18
CA TRP A 23 7.14 -1.68 -10.04
C TRP A 23 6.17 -2.56 -9.23
N TYR A 24 6.62 -3.06 -8.08
CA TYR A 24 5.83 -3.93 -7.20
C TYR A 24 4.69 -3.15 -6.51
N LEU A 25 4.89 -1.86 -6.24
CA LEU A 25 3.83 -0.99 -5.72
C LEU A 25 2.76 -0.75 -6.77
N VAL A 26 3.18 -0.44 -8.01
CA VAL A 26 2.27 -0.24 -9.15
C VAL A 26 1.49 -1.51 -9.45
N ALA A 27 2.17 -2.66 -9.50
CA ALA A 27 1.54 -3.96 -9.76
C ALA A 27 0.55 -4.34 -8.66
N CYS A 28 0.90 -4.20 -7.37
CA CYS A 28 0.00 -4.48 -6.26
C CYS A 28 -1.23 -3.56 -6.26
N ALA A 29 -1.07 -2.27 -6.57
CA ALA A 29 -2.19 -1.34 -6.68
C ALA A 29 -3.16 -1.78 -7.78
N CYS A 30 -2.63 -2.09 -8.98
CA CYS A 30 -3.44 -2.56 -10.11
C CYS A 30 -4.15 -3.89 -9.77
N LEU A 31 -3.42 -4.91 -9.31
CA LEU A 31 -3.97 -6.23 -8.96
C LEU A 31 -5.06 -6.14 -7.89
N SER A 32 -4.91 -5.24 -6.91
CA SER A 32 -5.95 -4.97 -5.92
C SER A 32 -7.22 -4.44 -6.57
N VAL A 33 -7.11 -3.47 -7.49
CA VAL A 33 -8.27 -2.89 -8.19
C VAL A 33 -8.92 -3.89 -9.15
N VAL A 34 -8.14 -4.64 -9.92
CA VAL A 34 -8.66 -5.63 -10.88
C VAL A 34 -9.10 -6.93 -10.21
N ASN A 35 -9.14 -6.97 -8.87
CA ASN A 35 -9.62 -8.10 -8.08
C ASN A 35 -8.84 -9.41 -8.36
N GLN A 36 -7.51 -9.32 -8.38
CA GLN A 36 -6.59 -10.44 -8.51
C GLN A 36 -5.66 -10.56 -7.27
N PRO A 37 -6.20 -10.58 -6.03
CA PRO A 37 -5.38 -10.52 -4.82
C PRO A 37 -4.50 -11.78 -4.62
N GLN A 38 -4.87 -12.91 -5.21
CA GLN A 38 -4.08 -14.15 -5.18
C GLN A 38 -2.73 -14.07 -5.91
N GLU A 39 -2.52 -13.01 -6.70
CA GLU A 39 -1.26 -12.79 -7.44
C GLU A 39 -0.25 -11.94 -6.64
N ILE A 40 -0.72 -11.22 -5.61
CA ILE A 40 0.11 -10.36 -4.75
C ILE A 40 1.25 -11.14 -4.06
N PRO A 41 1.07 -12.37 -3.55
CA PRO A 41 2.16 -13.17 -3.00
C PRO A 41 3.36 -13.32 -3.94
N LYS A 42 3.12 -13.53 -5.24
CA LYS A 42 4.19 -13.71 -6.23
C LYS A 42 4.99 -12.42 -6.43
N ILE A 43 4.28 -11.28 -6.48
CA ILE A 43 4.91 -9.94 -6.52
C ILE A 43 5.76 -9.73 -5.26
N PHE A 44 5.19 -10.01 -4.08
CA PHE A 44 5.84 -9.80 -2.80
C PHE A 44 7.14 -10.61 -2.67
N HIS A 45 7.09 -11.93 -2.88
CA HIS A 45 8.26 -12.79 -2.78
C HIS A 45 9.35 -12.42 -3.78
N PHE A 46 8.97 -12.07 -5.00
CA PHE A 46 9.95 -11.66 -6.00
C PHE A 46 10.55 -10.29 -5.67
N ALA A 47 9.73 -9.31 -5.22
CA ALA A 47 10.22 -8.00 -4.82
C ALA A 47 11.23 -8.08 -3.66
N LEU A 48 10.99 -8.94 -2.66
CA LEU A 48 11.92 -9.15 -1.53
C LEU A 48 13.31 -9.63 -1.96
N ARG A 49 13.42 -10.36 -3.08
CA ARG A 49 14.69 -10.81 -3.65
C ARG A 49 15.25 -9.80 -4.65
N GLN A 50 14.42 -9.39 -5.60
CA GLN A 50 14.80 -8.54 -6.71
C GLN A 50 15.30 -7.16 -6.23
N GLN A 51 14.72 -6.61 -5.16
CA GLN A 51 15.17 -5.32 -4.62
C GLN A 51 16.51 -5.38 -3.89
N LEU A 52 17.07 -6.57 -3.64
CA LEU A 52 18.44 -6.75 -3.13
C LEU A 52 19.49 -6.69 -4.25
N LEU A 53 19.06 -6.76 -5.51
CA LEU A 53 19.92 -6.65 -6.69
C LEU A 53 20.04 -5.19 -7.14
N GLU A 54 21.19 -4.82 -7.69
CA GLU A 54 21.45 -3.51 -8.28
C GLU A 54 20.50 -3.21 -9.45
N SER A 55 20.30 -1.92 -9.72
CA SER A 55 19.56 -1.47 -10.90
C SER A 55 20.45 -1.47 -12.13
N CYS A 56 20.00 -2.06 -13.23
CA CYS A 56 20.69 -1.92 -14.51
C CYS A 56 20.31 -0.58 -15.16
N ALA A 57 21.31 0.22 -15.55
CA ALA A 57 21.11 1.48 -16.26
C ALA A 57 20.76 1.31 -17.76
N ALA A 58 20.86 0.09 -18.30
CA ALA A 58 20.72 -0.20 -19.72
C ALA A 58 19.43 -0.96 -20.07
N LYS A 59 18.91 -0.69 -21.26
CA LYS A 59 17.74 -1.34 -21.89
C LYS A 59 18.08 -2.78 -22.32
N ASP A 60 18.65 -3.58 -21.43
CA ASP A 60 19.14 -4.89 -21.78
C ASP A 60 17.98 -5.87 -21.82
N LYS A 61 17.45 -6.06 -23.04
CA LYS A 61 16.53 -7.17 -23.37
C LYS A 61 17.06 -8.53 -22.87
N ILE A 62 18.37 -8.63 -22.65
CA ILE A 62 19.06 -9.77 -22.05
C ILE A 62 18.45 -10.14 -20.68
N LEU A 63 18.13 -9.16 -19.82
CA LEU A 63 17.57 -9.44 -18.49
C LEU A 63 16.18 -10.10 -18.55
N LEU A 64 15.39 -9.79 -19.59
CA LEU A 64 14.05 -10.35 -19.76
C LEU A 64 14.06 -11.85 -20.09
N THR A 65 15.17 -12.34 -20.62
CA THR A 65 15.36 -13.73 -21.05
C THR A 65 16.47 -14.44 -20.27
N ASP A 66 17.03 -13.80 -19.25
CA ASP A 66 18.12 -14.37 -18.46
C ASP A 66 17.61 -15.58 -17.67
N GLN A 67 18.30 -16.71 -17.84
CA GLN A 67 17.87 -17.99 -17.27
C GLN A 67 17.84 -17.96 -15.74
N TYR A 68 18.80 -17.29 -15.10
CA TYR A 68 18.90 -17.28 -13.64
C TYR A 68 17.92 -16.30 -13.01
N LEU A 69 17.63 -15.17 -13.64
CA LEU A 69 16.55 -14.27 -13.22
C LEU A 69 15.17 -14.92 -13.37
N LEU A 70 14.93 -15.63 -14.48
CA LEU A 70 13.69 -16.39 -14.67
C LEU A 70 13.55 -17.48 -13.61
N GLN A 71 14.63 -18.19 -13.28
CA GLN A 71 14.60 -19.20 -12.22
C GLN A 71 14.38 -18.55 -10.84
N LEU A 72 15.02 -17.42 -10.53
CA LEU A 72 14.79 -16.69 -9.28
C LEU A 72 13.32 -16.23 -9.13
N ALA A 73 12.71 -15.80 -10.24
CA ALA A 73 11.29 -15.47 -10.27
C ALA A 73 10.41 -16.72 -10.09
N GLN A 74 10.75 -17.85 -10.71
CA GLN A 74 10.06 -19.12 -10.52
C GLN A 74 10.16 -19.63 -9.08
N ASP A 75 11.33 -19.52 -8.45
CA ASP A 75 11.54 -19.85 -7.03
C ASP A 75 10.69 -18.94 -6.13
N SER A 76 10.43 -17.71 -6.57
CA SER A 76 9.56 -16.75 -5.87
C SER A 76 8.10 -17.15 -5.95
N VAL A 77 7.62 -17.54 -7.14
CA VAL A 77 6.29 -18.14 -7.32
C VAL A 77 6.12 -19.37 -6.44
N SER A 78 7.07 -20.31 -6.52
CA SER A 78 7.02 -21.57 -5.77
C SER A 78 7.06 -21.33 -4.25
N SER A 79 7.85 -20.36 -3.80
CA SER A 79 7.90 -20.00 -2.37
C SER A 79 6.60 -19.37 -1.86
N ALA A 80 5.92 -18.59 -2.69
CA ALA A 80 4.64 -17.97 -2.33
C ALA A 80 3.53 -19.03 -2.14
N GLU A 81 3.50 -20.03 -3.02
CA GLU A 81 2.59 -21.17 -2.91
C GLU A 81 2.90 -22.01 -1.65
N LYS A 82 4.17 -22.35 -1.45
CA LYS A 82 4.62 -23.12 -0.27
C LYS A 82 4.31 -22.42 1.06
N TYR A 83 4.43 -21.09 1.13
CA TYR A 83 4.16 -20.37 2.38
C TYR A 83 2.68 -20.40 2.77
N ALA A 84 1.78 -20.39 1.79
CA ALA A 84 0.36 -20.57 2.06
C ALA A 84 0.09 -21.93 2.74
N ASP A 85 0.74 -23.01 2.26
CA ASP A 85 0.65 -24.34 2.85
C ASP A 85 1.26 -24.40 4.26
N LEU A 86 2.43 -23.79 4.46
CA LEU A 86 3.10 -23.74 5.77
C LEU A 86 2.27 -23.00 6.83
N THR A 87 1.63 -21.90 6.43
CA THR A 87 0.73 -21.15 7.32
C THR A 87 -0.47 -22.00 7.74
N ALA A 88 -1.02 -22.81 6.82
CA ALA A 88 -2.17 -23.67 7.12
C ALA A 88 -1.87 -24.73 8.21
N VAL A 89 -0.60 -25.10 8.39
CA VAL A 89 -0.13 -26.04 9.42
C VAL A 89 0.53 -25.35 10.63
N GLY A 90 0.45 -24.02 10.72
CA GLY A 90 0.93 -23.25 11.88
C GLY A 90 2.45 -23.13 12.01
N VAL A 91 3.19 -23.25 10.90
CA VAL A 91 4.66 -23.19 10.90
C VAL A 91 5.14 -21.74 10.81
N ASN A 92 6.21 -21.41 11.56
CA ASN A 92 6.91 -20.14 11.42
C ASN A 92 7.51 -20.01 10.01
N LEU A 93 7.18 -18.93 9.33
CA LEU A 93 7.56 -18.71 7.94
C LEU A 93 9.01 -18.20 7.87
N PRO A 94 9.89 -18.90 7.11
CA PRO A 94 11.31 -18.55 7.06
C PRO A 94 11.56 -17.23 6.32
N ASP A 95 12.81 -16.76 6.36
CA ASP A 95 13.22 -15.59 5.58
C ASP A 95 13.30 -15.89 4.08
N ILE A 96 13.01 -14.87 3.27
CA ILE A 96 13.06 -14.96 1.80
C ILE A 96 14.33 -14.27 1.32
N LEU A 97 15.41 -15.03 1.19
CA LEU A 97 16.69 -14.54 0.67
C LEU A 97 16.94 -15.00 -0.77
N ILE A 98 17.93 -14.40 -1.44
CA ILE A 98 18.49 -14.94 -2.68
C ILE A 98 19.34 -16.17 -2.31
N PRO A 99 19.05 -17.35 -2.86
CA PRO A 99 19.86 -18.54 -2.56
C PRO A 99 21.34 -18.36 -2.95
N HIS A 100 22.25 -18.87 -2.11
CA HIS A 100 23.70 -18.81 -2.33
C HIS A 100 24.13 -19.41 -3.68
N THR A 101 23.35 -20.35 -4.22
CA THR A 101 23.57 -20.99 -5.53
C THR A 101 23.51 -20.03 -6.71
N TYR A 102 23.04 -18.79 -6.51
CA TYR A 102 22.90 -17.75 -7.53
C TYR A 102 23.98 -16.67 -7.51
N TYR A 103 24.84 -16.62 -6.48
CA TYR A 103 25.69 -15.45 -6.22
C TYR A 103 26.61 -15.08 -7.39
N ASP A 104 27.20 -16.07 -8.06
CA ASP A 104 28.09 -15.84 -9.21
C ASP A 104 27.39 -16.03 -10.57
N LYS A 105 26.06 -16.17 -10.58
CA LYS A 105 25.27 -16.55 -11.77
C LYS A 105 24.28 -15.49 -12.21
N LEU A 106 23.84 -14.63 -11.28
CA LEU A 106 22.91 -13.56 -11.62
C LEU A 106 23.60 -12.47 -12.45
N PRO A 107 22.89 -11.85 -13.41
CA PRO A 107 23.45 -10.83 -14.28
C PRO A 107 23.60 -9.45 -13.60
N LEU A 108 23.35 -9.36 -12.28
CA LEU A 108 23.31 -8.12 -11.51
C LEU A 108 24.06 -8.29 -10.19
N GLY A 109 24.74 -7.22 -9.75
CA GLY A 109 25.37 -7.17 -8.44
C GLY A 109 24.37 -7.11 -7.28
N PHE A 110 24.86 -7.32 -6.07
CA PHE A 110 24.09 -7.22 -4.82
C PHE A 110 24.25 -5.83 -4.21
N LYS A 111 23.15 -5.19 -3.84
CA LYS A 111 23.14 -3.86 -3.19
C LYS A 111 23.71 -3.86 -1.78
N PHE A 112 23.60 -4.99 -1.08
CA PHE A 112 23.89 -5.08 0.35
C PHE A 112 24.78 -6.29 0.64
N SER A 113 25.73 -6.09 1.55
CA SER A 113 26.60 -7.15 2.06
C SER A 113 26.29 -7.55 3.51
N ARG A 114 25.60 -6.68 4.27
CA ARG A 114 25.23 -6.93 5.68
C ARG A 114 23.80 -7.45 5.78
N ALA A 115 23.59 -8.42 6.66
CA ALA A 115 22.27 -9.00 6.91
C ALA A 115 21.26 -7.97 7.44
N GLU A 116 21.71 -7.02 8.26
CA GLU A 116 20.88 -5.93 8.81
C GLU A 116 20.28 -5.06 7.69
N ASP A 117 21.10 -4.65 6.71
CA ASP A 117 20.63 -3.81 5.59
C ASP A 117 19.64 -4.55 4.67
N ILE A 118 19.87 -5.86 4.48
CA ILE A 118 18.94 -6.73 3.76
C ILE A 118 17.60 -6.78 4.49
N HIS A 119 17.62 -7.03 5.80
CA HIS A 119 16.42 -7.13 6.61
C HIS A 119 15.62 -5.83 6.64
N GLU A 120 16.28 -4.68 6.86
CA GLU A 120 15.65 -3.36 6.83
C GLU A 120 15.01 -3.04 5.48
N THR A 121 15.70 -3.38 4.39
CA THR A 121 15.15 -3.21 3.03
C THR A 121 13.90 -4.05 2.83
N GLN A 122 13.92 -5.30 3.27
CA GLN A 122 12.78 -6.22 3.17
C GLN A 122 11.60 -5.79 4.04
N LEU A 123 11.87 -5.27 5.24
CA LEU A 123 10.86 -4.71 6.14
C LEU A 123 10.19 -3.48 5.50
N SER A 124 10.98 -2.60 4.88
CA SER A 124 10.47 -1.46 4.12
C SER A 124 9.55 -1.90 2.98
N ILE A 125 9.97 -2.87 2.16
CA ILE A 125 9.16 -3.40 1.04
C ILE A 125 7.84 -3.99 1.55
N ALA A 126 7.88 -4.79 2.62
CA ALA A 126 6.69 -5.38 3.22
C ALA A 126 5.72 -4.30 3.73
N GLY A 127 6.23 -3.28 4.43
CA GLY A 127 5.45 -2.12 4.87
C GLY A 127 4.81 -1.36 3.71
N LYS A 128 5.57 -1.09 2.65
CA LYS A 128 5.08 -0.35 1.47
C LYS A 128 4.01 -1.11 0.71
N ILE A 129 4.12 -2.43 0.55
CA ILE A 129 3.07 -3.23 -0.11
C ILE A 129 1.77 -3.20 0.70
N ARG A 130 1.84 -3.32 2.04
CA ARG A 130 0.67 -3.19 2.92
C ARG A 130 0.02 -1.82 2.76
N GLU A 131 0.83 -0.75 2.76
CA GLU A 131 0.33 0.62 2.63
C GLU A 131 -0.28 0.87 1.24
N VAL A 132 0.25 0.29 0.16
CA VAL A 132 -0.37 0.35 -1.18
C VAL A 132 -1.76 -0.26 -1.16
N ILE A 133 -1.89 -1.46 -0.60
CA ILE A 133 -3.18 -2.16 -0.52
C ILE A 133 -4.15 -1.36 0.34
N LEU A 134 -3.71 -0.82 1.48
CA LEU A 134 -4.52 0.03 2.35
C LEU A 134 -4.97 1.32 1.64
N LYS A 135 -4.07 2.04 0.97
CA LYS A 135 -4.42 3.28 0.24
C LYS A 135 -5.35 3.00 -0.94
N SER A 136 -5.30 1.80 -1.54
CA SER A 136 -6.22 1.40 -2.61
C SER A 136 -7.68 1.40 -2.17
N VAL A 137 -7.98 1.29 -0.86
CA VAL A 137 -9.36 1.36 -0.30
C VAL A 137 -10.11 2.60 -0.78
N ALA A 138 -9.42 3.75 -0.88
CA ALA A 138 -10.01 5.01 -1.30
C ALA A 138 -10.56 4.97 -2.74
N LEU A 139 -10.13 3.99 -3.55
CA LEU A 139 -10.43 3.91 -4.98
C LEU A 139 -11.05 2.57 -5.38
N ALA A 140 -10.83 1.50 -4.61
CA ALA A 140 -11.21 0.12 -4.94
C ALA A 140 -12.20 -0.49 -3.93
N GLY A 141 -12.36 0.15 -2.77
CA GLY A 141 -13.20 -0.33 -1.66
C GLY A 141 -12.49 -1.29 -0.69
N LEU A 142 -13.01 -1.34 0.54
CA LEU A 142 -12.49 -2.18 1.63
C LEU A 142 -12.43 -3.69 1.32
N PRO A 143 -13.46 -4.32 0.68
CA PRO A 143 -13.44 -5.78 0.50
C PRO A 143 -12.22 -6.30 -0.27
N LYS A 144 -11.79 -5.58 -1.33
CA LYS A 144 -10.63 -5.96 -2.13
C LYS A 144 -9.33 -5.84 -1.32
N ALA A 145 -9.20 -4.77 -0.55
CA ALA A 145 -8.03 -4.56 0.32
C ALA A 145 -7.96 -5.58 1.46
N ILE A 146 -9.08 -5.93 2.08
CA ILE A 146 -9.17 -6.97 3.13
C ILE A 146 -8.67 -8.30 2.56
N ASN A 147 -9.21 -8.74 1.42
CA ASN A 147 -8.80 -9.99 0.80
C ASN A 147 -7.29 -10.01 0.48
N ALA A 148 -6.78 -8.92 -0.09
CA ALA A 148 -5.37 -8.77 -0.41
C ALA A 148 -4.45 -8.80 0.83
N LEU A 149 -4.80 -8.08 1.90
CA LEU A 149 -4.02 -8.07 3.15
C LEU A 149 -4.07 -9.42 3.88
N MET A 150 -5.21 -10.10 3.87
CA MET A 150 -5.34 -11.43 4.47
C MET A 150 -4.48 -12.47 3.75
N ILE A 151 -4.47 -12.44 2.42
CA ILE A 151 -3.59 -13.30 1.63
C ILE A 151 -2.12 -12.96 1.90
N LEU A 152 -1.76 -11.66 1.88
CA LEU A 152 -0.39 -11.21 2.13
C LEU A 152 0.13 -11.63 3.52
N LYS A 153 -0.71 -11.54 4.55
CA LYS A 153 -0.39 -11.98 5.92
C LYS A 153 0.10 -13.44 5.94
N ASN A 154 -0.59 -14.33 5.21
CA ASN A 154 -0.32 -15.77 5.20
C ASN A 154 0.93 -16.17 4.42
N VAL A 155 1.57 -15.22 3.73
CA VAL A 155 2.81 -15.45 2.98
C VAL A 155 3.95 -14.52 3.42
N THR A 156 3.76 -13.78 4.51
CA THR A 156 4.80 -12.91 5.05
C THR A 156 5.74 -13.71 5.97
N PRO A 157 7.07 -13.71 5.76
CA PRO A 157 8.04 -14.21 6.73
C PRO A 157 7.74 -13.72 8.16
N THR A 158 7.94 -14.58 9.17
CA THR A 158 7.65 -14.21 10.56
C THR A 158 8.43 -12.98 11.00
N SER A 159 9.66 -12.82 10.50
CA SER A 159 10.54 -11.67 10.75
C SER A 159 10.06 -10.35 10.13
N LEU A 160 9.12 -10.40 9.17
CA LEU A 160 8.62 -9.23 8.43
C LEU A 160 7.15 -8.89 8.75
N LEU A 161 6.56 -9.54 9.76
CA LEU A 161 5.21 -9.24 10.23
C LEU A 161 5.11 -7.79 10.74
N PRO A 162 3.95 -7.12 10.57
CA PRO A 162 3.76 -5.78 11.08
C PRO A 162 3.74 -5.77 12.62
N LEU A 163 3.97 -4.60 13.20
CA LEU A 163 3.75 -4.38 14.62
C LEU A 163 2.27 -4.56 15.00
N ASN A 164 2.01 -4.84 16.27
CA ASN A 164 0.65 -4.95 16.82
C ASN A 164 -0.07 -3.60 16.95
N THR A 165 0.63 -2.49 16.66
CA THR A 165 0.10 -1.14 16.70
C THR A 165 0.15 -0.50 15.32
N PRO A 166 -0.85 0.31 14.92
CA PRO A 166 -0.79 1.06 13.68
C PRO A 166 0.43 1.99 13.62
N VAL A 167 1.07 2.07 12.44
CA VAL A 167 2.13 3.06 12.18
C VAL A 167 1.55 4.48 12.17
N ARG A 168 0.30 4.62 11.72
CA ARG A 168 -0.46 5.86 11.72
C ARG A 168 -0.88 6.23 13.15
N PRO A 169 -0.60 7.45 13.63
CA PRO A 169 -1.07 7.87 14.95
C PRO A 169 -2.59 7.80 15.05
N ALA A 170 -3.09 7.26 16.15
CA ALA A 170 -4.52 7.12 16.37
C ALA A 170 -5.16 8.47 16.76
N ILE A 171 -6.34 8.75 16.18
CA ILE A 171 -7.17 9.91 16.53
C ILE A 171 -8.06 9.64 17.75
N VAL A 172 -8.26 8.36 18.08
CA VAL A 172 -8.98 7.89 19.27
C VAL A 172 -8.11 6.83 19.94
N ASN A 173 -7.89 6.95 21.24
CA ASN A 173 -7.21 5.96 22.07
C ASN A 173 -8.22 5.37 23.07
N PRO A 174 -8.87 4.24 22.74
CA PRO A 174 -9.80 3.57 23.65
C PRO A 174 -9.09 3.04 24.90
N GLY A 175 -9.82 2.86 26.00
CA GLY A 175 -9.33 2.13 27.17
C GLY A 175 -8.28 2.86 28.04
N LEU A 176 -7.99 4.14 27.77
CA LEU A 176 -7.21 5.00 28.69
C LEU A 176 -8.10 5.43 29.88
N MET A 177 -8.44 4.50 30.75
CA MET A 177 -8.80 4.84 32.13
C MET A 177 -7.50 5.02 32.92
N SER A 178 -7.46 6.00 33.82
CA SER A 178 -6.40 6.05 34.82
C SER A 178 -6.53 4.78 35.68
N SER A 179 -5.43 4.11 36.02
CA SER A 179 -5.46 2.96 36.94
C SER A 179 -6.11 3.30 38.30
N ASN A 180 -6.22 4.59 38.63
CA ASN A 180 -6.93 5.07 39.81
C ASN A 180 -8.46 5.00 39.71
N ASP A 181 -9.03 4.90 38.50
CA ASP A 181 -10.49 4.82 38.29
C ASP A 181 -11.02 3.36 38.35
N LEU A 182 -10.11 2.37 38.47
CA LEU A 182 -10.42 0.94 38.47
C LEU A 182 -10.36 0.27 39.86
N LEU A 183 -9.92 0.98 40.91
CA LEU A 183 -9.84 0.44 42.26
C LEU A 183 -11.07 0.82 43.09
N GLY A 184 -12.10 -0.01 42.96
CA GLY A 184 -13.25 -0.05 43.85
C GLY A 184 -13.76 -1.47 44.00
N GLU A 185 -12.88 -2.43 44.30
CA GLU A 185 -13.30 -3.73 44.84
C GLU A 185 -13.32 -3.64 46.37
N ASP A 186 -14.52 -3.71 46.94
CA ASP A 186 -14.79 -3.74 48.36
C ASP A 186 -14.84 -5.19 48.88
N VAL A 187 -13.99 -5.53 49.85
CA VAL A 187 -14.16 -6.75 50.67
C VAL A 187 -14.99 -6.45 51.93
N GLU A 188 -15.24 -5.19 52.27
CA GLU A 188 -16.10 -4.83 53.40
C GLU A 188 -16.98 -3.61 53.08
N GLY A 189 -18.29 -3.81 53.12
CA GLY A 189 -19.32 -2.85 52.73
C GLY A 189 -19.37 -1.59 53.57
N THR A 190 -18.54 -0.60 53.23
CA THR A 190 -18.77 0.81 53.56
C THR A 190 -19.02 1.60 52.28
N ARG A 191 -20.26 2.06 52.16
CA ARG A 191 -20.76 2.92 51.09
C ARG A 191 -20.07 4.29 51.19
N PHE A 192 -19.07 4.53 50.34
CA PHE A 192 -18.50 5.87 50.16
C PHE A 192 -19.33 6.62 49.12
N GLU A 193 -20.17 7.53 49.59
CA GLU A 193 -20.57 8.70 48.80
C GLU A 193 -19.36 9.63 48.76
N ASP A 194 -18.50 9.49 47.75
CA ASP A 194 -17.67 10.60 47.29
C ASP A 194 -17.39 10.43 45.80
N VAL A 195 -18.09 11.27 45.06
CA VAL A 195 -18.12 11.41 43.62
C VAL A 195 -16.80 12.05 43.18
N THR A 196 -15.87 11.24 42.67
CA THR A 196 -15.15 11.69 41.48
C THR A 196 -16.05 11.32 40.32
N GLU A 197 -16.73 12.30 39.71
CA GLU A 197 -17.49 12.13 38.47
C GLU A 197 -16.56 11.54 37.42
N SER A 198 -16.49 10.20 37.35
CA SER A 198 -15.87 9.50 36.24
C SER A 198 -16.66 9.97 35.01
N LEU A 199 -16.00 10.74 34.13
CA LEU A 199 -16.64 11.25 32.93
C LEU A 199 -17.41 10.12 32.25
N PRO A 200 -18.69 10.31 31.87
CA PRO A 200 -19.49 9.24 31.32
C PRO A 200 -18.81 8.69 30.07
N THR A 201 -18.46 7.40 30.12
CA THR A 201 -17.89 6.67 29.00
C THR A 201 -19.00 6.09 28.13
N THR A 202 -18.69 5.87 26.85
CA THR A 202 -19.56 5.13 25.94
C THR A 202 -18.80 3.92 25.41
N ASP A 203 -19.39 2.74 25.53
CA ASP A 203 -18.77 1.51 25.03
C ASP A 203 -18.77 1.46 23.50
N THR A 204 -17.65 1.02 22.93
CA THR A 204 -17.50 0.73 21.50
C THR A 204 -16.89 -0.66 21.31
N ILE A 205 -16.87 -1.14 20.06
CA ILE A 205 -16.21 -2.41 19.72
C ILE A 205 -14.71 -2.42 20.02
N ASP A 206 -14.07 -1.24 20.03
CA ASP A 206 -12.65 -1.07 20.30
C ASP A 206 -12.38 -0.70 21.78
N GLY A 207 -13.42 -0.73 22.63
CA GLY A 207 -13.36 -0.40 24.05
C GLY A 207 -14.10 0.88 24.42
N PRO A 208 -14.22 1.19 25.73
CA PRO A 208 -14.89 2.40 26.20
C PRO A 208 -14.13 3.67 25.77
N ILE A 209 -14.89 4.69 25.39
CA ILE A 209 -14.37 6.01 25.00
C ILE A 209 -15.00 7.13 25.83
N ALA A 210 -14.25 8.21 26.03
CA ALA A 210 -14.69 9.49 26.59
C ALA A 210 -14.15 10.64 25.75
N PRO A 211 -14.58 11.90 25.96
CA PRO A 211 -13.97 13.06 25.28
C PRO A 211 -12.44 13.14 25.42
N SER A 212 -11.89 12.65 26.55
CA SER A 212 -10.45 12.55 26.79
C SER A 212 -9.74 11.51 25.91
N SER A 213 -10.45 10.52 25.39
CA SER A 213 -9.94 9.53 24.44
C SER A 213 -9.64 10.12 23.05
N ILE A 214 -10.19 11.32 22.75
CA ILE A 214 -10.07 11.96 21.44
C ILE A 214 -8.78 12.80 21.37
N ASN A 215 -7.91 12.46 20.42
CA ASN A 215 -6.70 13.21 20.16
C ASN A 215 -6.97 14.38 19.19
N ALA A 216 -7.49 15.49 19.73
CA ALA A 216 -7.81 16.69 18.96
C ALA A 216 -6.59 17.26 18.20
N LYS A 217 -5.38 17.15 18.77
CA LYS A 217 -4.13 17.58 18.13
C LYS A 217 -3.82 16.74 16.90
N GLN A 218 -4.02 15.42 16.98
CA GLN A 218 -3.81 14.53 15.84
C GLN A 218 -4.81 14.80 14.73
N ILE A 219 -6.09 14.99 15.07
CA ILE A 219 -7.13 15.35 14.10
C ILE A 219 -6.75 16.64 13.36
N GLN A 220 -6.32 17.68 14.09
CA GLN A 220 -5.87 18.93 13.48
C GLN A 220 -4.67 18.70 12.55
N THR A 221 -3.70 17.92 12.99
CA THR A 221 -2.48 17.60 12.23
C THR A 221 -2.81 16.87 10.93
N ASP A 222 -3.68 15.86 10.97
CA ASP A 222 -4.13 15.11 9.80
C ASP A 222 -4.90 16.00 8.82
N LEU A 223 -5.76 16.88 9.31
CA LEU A 223 -6.50 17.83 8.47
C LEU A 223 -5.55 18.83 7.79
N THR A 224 -4.60 19.41 8.52
CA THR A 224 -3.60 20.33 7.94
C THR A 224 -2.76 19.62 6.88
N ARG A 225 -2.20 18.45 7.19
CA ARG A 225 -1.43 17.64 6.23
C ARG A 225 -2.26 17.27 5.00
N GLY A 226 -3.54 16.93 5.20
CA GLY A 226 -4.49 16.65 4.12
C GLY A 226 -4.71 17.83 3.18
N SER A 227 -4.89 19.04 3.73
CA SER A 227 -5.00 20.27 2.95
C SER A 227 -3.73 20.53 2.14
N ASP A 228 -2.56 20.42 2.76
CA ASP A 228 -1.28 20.65 2.08
C ASP A 228 -1.07 19.66 0.93
N PHE A 229 -1.29 18.37 1.19
CA PHE A 229 -1.21 17.33 0.17
C PHE A 229 -2.21 17.56 -0.97
N TRP A 230 -3.47 17.88 -0.66
CA TRP A 230 -4.51 18.21 -1.65
C TRP A 230 -4.09 19.39 -2.54
N ASN A 231 -3.53 20.44 -1.93
CA ASN A 231 -3.07 21.64 -2.64
C ASN A 231 -1.82 21.40 -3.49
N THR A 232 -0.96 20.46 -3.10
CA THR A 232 0.17 20.04 -3.93
C THR A 232 -0.31 19.25 -5.16
N ILE A 233 -1.23 18.30 -4.95
CA ILE A 233 -1.77 17.46 -6.04
C ILE A 233 -2.59 18.30 -7.02
N TYR A 234 -3.48 19.15 -6.52
CA TYR A 234 -4.33 20.00 -7.33
C TYR A 234 -3.91 21.46 -7.16
N SER A 235 -3.45 22.10 -8.23
CA SER A 235 -3.08 23.52 -8.20
C SER A 235 -4.21 24.40 -7.64
N THR A 236 -3.87 25.57 -7.09
CA THR A 236 -4.79 26.47 -6.37
C THR A 236 -6.12 26.74 -7.09
N LYS A 237 -6.11 26.82 -8.43
CA LYS A 237 -7.35 27.04 -9.20
C LYS A 237 -8.16 25.75 -9.40
N VAL A 238 -7.50 24.62 -9.59
CA VAL A 238 -8.15 23.32 -9.85
C VAL A 238 -8.75 22.76 -8.57
N ASN A 239 -8.06 22.93 -7.45
CA ASN A 239 -8.43 22.35 -6.16
C ASN A 239 -9.78 22.90 -5.64
N MET A 240 -10.00 24.21 -5.72
CA MET A 240 -11.23 24.86 -5.30
C MET A 240 -12.40 24.49 -6.21
N ARG A 241 -12.13 24.32 -7.51
CA ARG A 241 -13.15 23.89 -8.47
C ARG A 241 -13.63 22.47 -8.17
N ILE A 242 -12.70 21.53 -8.00
CA ILE A 242 -13.02 20.13 -7.70
C ILE A 242 -13.78 20.02 -6.37
N ARG A 243 -13.30 20.73 -5.33
CA ARG A 243 -13.99 20.83 -4.04
C ARG A 243 -15.42 21.35 -4.18
N LYS A 244 -15.62 22.48 -4.87
CA LYS A 244 -16.94 23.07 -5.07
C LYS A 244 -17.88 22.15 -5.84
N GLN A 245 -17.37 21.43 -6.85
CA GLN A 245 -18.16 20.45 -7.59
C GLN A 245 -18.65 19.31 -6.70
N MET A 246 -17.78 18.73 -5.85
CA MET A 246 -18.20 17.69 -4.91
C MET A 246 -19.23 18.20 -3.89
N ILE A 247 -18.98 19.38 -3.29
CA ILE A 247 -19.93 19.98 -2.33
C ILE A 247 -21.29 20.23 -2.96
N ASN A 248 -21.32 20.78 -4.17
CA ASN A 248 -22.56 21.08 -4.88
C ASN A 248 -23.30 19.80 -5.31
N ALA A 249 -22.60 18.71 -5.59
CA ALA A 249 -23.21 17.43 -5.93
C ALA A 249 -23.81 16.77 -4.68
N TYR A 250 -23.05 16.70 -3.60
CA TYR A 250 -23.48 16.20 -2.29
C TYR A 250 -22.42 16.59 -1.22
N PRO A 251 -22.75 17.42 -0.20
CA PRO A 251 -21.76 17.86 0.79
C PRO A 251 -20.99 16.73 1.49
N ASP A 252 -21.64 15.60 1.76
CA ASP A 252 -21.00 14.45 2.42
C ASP A 252 -19.91 13.82 1.54
N LEU A 253 -19.99 13.95 0.21
CA LEU A 253 -18.93 13.50 -0.69
C LEU A 253 -17.62 14.24 -0.43
N TRP A 254 -17.66 15.57 -0.30
CA TRP A 254 -16.47 16.34 0.06
C TRP A 254 -16.02 16.03 1.49
N TYR A 255 -16.97 15.96 2.43
CA TYR A 255 -16.66 15.64 3.81
C TYR A 255 -15.90 14.31 3.91
N PHE A 256 -16.43 13.25 3.30
CA PHE A 256 -15.80 11.94 3.30
C PHE A 256 -14.44 11.95 2.58
N ALA A 257 -14.39 12.51 1.37
CA ALA A 257 -13.15 12.58 0.60
C ALA A 257 -12.04 13.30 1.39
N TYR A 258 -12.34 14.45 1.98
CA TYR A 258 -11.34 15.22 2.71
C TYR A 258 -11.01 14.60 4.07
N HIS A 259 -12.00 14.45 4.95
CA HIS A 259 -11.80 14.07 6.35
C HIS A 259 -11.42 12.60 6.53
N HIS A 260 -11.80 11.70 5.61
CA HIS A 260 -11.61 10.26 5.80
C HIS A 260 -10.68 9.61 4.76
N ALA A 261 -10.53 10.19 3.56
CA ALA A 261 -9.59 9.67 2.57
C ALA A 261 -8.31 10.51 2.49
N TYR A 262 -8.39 11.80 2.14
CA TYR A 262 -7.20 12.60 1.91
C TYR A 262 -6.41 12.90 3.18
N SER A 263 -7.06 13.37 4.24
CA SER A 263 -6.39 13.80 5.47
C SER A 263 -5.73 12.66 6.24
N PRO A 264 -6.42 11.59 6.64
CA PRO A 264 -5.79 10.54 7.45
C PRO A 264 -5.04 9.50 6.61
N LEU A 265 -5.53 9.15 5.41
CA LEU A 265 -5.00 8.01 4.64
C LEU A 265 -4.04 8.43 3.52
N LEU A 266 -4.47 9.25 2.54
CA LEU A 266 -3.66 9.54 1.37
C LEU A 266 -2.47 10.47 1.70
N SER A 267 -2.68 11.50 2.53
CA SER A 267 -1.65 12.49 2.85
C SER A 267 -0.55 11.99 3.78
N PHE A 268 -0.73 10.83 4.41
CA PHE A 268 0.32 10.27 5.24
C PHE A 268 1.37 9.58 4.40
N THR A 269 2.55 10.17 4.40
CA THR A 269 3.63 9.77 3.51
C THR A 269 4.86 9.21 4.22
N GLU A 270 4.69 8.74 5.47
CA GLU A 270 5.78 8.16 6.25
C GLU A 270 6.12 6.72 5.82
N VAL A 271 5.16 5.97 5.26
CA VAL A 271 5.39 4.63 4.71
C VAL A 271 5.59 4.66 3.19
N LEU A 272 4.66 5.28 2.46
CA LEU A 272 4.82 5.59 1.03
C LEU A 272 5.05 7.08 0.88
N SER A 273 6.12 7.48 0.19
CA SER A 273 6.34 8.88 -0.16
C SER A 273 5.17 9.48 -0.95
N ALA A 274 5.12 10.81 -1.07
CA ALA A 274 4.10 11.50 -1.89
C ALA A 274 4.11 11.03 -3.36
N ARG A 275 5.31 10.73 -3.89
CA ARG A 275 5.53 10.15 -5.22
C ARG A 275 4.89 8.77 -5.34
N GLU A 276 5.25 7.86 -4.44
CA GLU A 276 4.74 6.47 -4.44
C GLU A 276 3.22 6.44 -4.20
N THR A 277 2.71 7.28 -3.32
CA THR A 277 1.27 7.46 -3.09
C THR A 277 0.56 7.90 -4.38
N SER A 278 1.12 8.87 -5.10
CA SER A 278 0.53 9.35 -6.36
C SER A 278 0.61 8.28 -7.46
N MET A 279 1.71 7.53 -7.55
CA MET A 279 1.84 6.38 -8.44
C MET A 279 0.78 5.30 -8.13
N CYS A 280 0.59 4.96 -6.85
CA CYS A 280 -0.45 4.02 -6.40
C CYS A 280 -1.85 4.45 -6.84
N ILE A 281 -2.18 5.74 -6.70
CA ILE A 281 -3.47 6.29 -7.12
C ILE A 281 -3.63 6.21 -8.63
N VAL A 282 -2.64 6.65 -9.41
CA VAL A 282 -2.69 6.58 -10.88
C VAL A 282 -2.86 5.12 -11.34
N ALA A 283 -2.09 4.20 -10.77
CA ALA A 283 -2.17 2.78 -11.07
C ALA A 283 -3.55 2.18 -10.71
N SER A 284 -4.21 2.73 -9.69
CA SER A 284 -5.55 2.30 -9.27
C SER A 284 -6.66 2.86 -10.16
N LEU A 285 -6.47 4.03 -10.78
CA LEU A 285 -7.50 4.70 -11.59
C LEU A 285 -7.52 4.20 -13.04
N ILE A 286 -6.37 3.82 -13.60
CA ILE A 286 -6.27 3.34 -14.99
C ILE A 286 -7.25 2.19 -15.29
N PRO A 287 -7.38 1.14 -14.46
CA PRO A 287 -8.27 0.01 -14.76
C PRO A 287 -9.77 0.32 -14.60
N GLN A 288 -10.14 1.51 -14.10
CA GLN A 288 -11.51 1.83 -13.71
C GLN A 288 -12.29 2.69 -14.73
N ASP A 289 -11.65 3.10 -15.83
CA ASP A 289 -12.27 3.93 -16.88
C ASP A 289 -12.84 5.28 -16.37
N VAL A 290 -12.13 5.92 -15.44
CA VAL A 290 -12.49 7.20 -14.78
C VAL A 290 -11.55 8.33 -15.20
N ASN A 291 -11.52 8.61 -16.50
CA ASN A 291 -10.62 9.60 -17.11
C ASN A 291 -10.63 11.02 -16.48
N PRO A 292 -11.77 11.59 -16.06
CA PRO A 292 -11.78 12.90 -15.39
C PRO A 292 -10.93 12.94 -14.12
N GLN A 293 -10.98 11.87 -13.32
CA GLN A 293 -10.19 11.71 -12.10
C GLN A 293 -8.73 11.42 -12.46
N LEU A 294 -8.48 10.48 -13.37
CA LEU A 294 -7.14 10.09 -13.81
C LEU A 294 -6.32 11.30 -14.31
N LYS A 295 -6.89 12.20 -15.10
CA LYS A 295 -6.21 13.42 -15.58
C LYS A 295 -5.70 14.30 -14.44
N GLY A 296 -6.51 14.48 -13.39
CA GLY A 296 -6.12 15.26 -12.22
C GLY A 296 -4.93 14.62 -11.48
N HIS A 297 -4.97 13.30 -11.30
CA HIS A 297 -3.92 12.56 -10.60
C HIS A 297 -2.63 12.41 -11.40
N LEU A 298 -2.70 12.29 -12.72
CA LEU A 298 -1.52 12.34 -13.58
C LEU A 298 -0.79 13.68 -13.42
N LYS A 299 -1.52 14.81 -13.45
CA LYS A 299 -0.90 16.11 -13.24
C LYS A 299 -0.39 16.28 -11.80
N GLY A 300 -1.13 15.78 -10.82
CA GLY A 300 -0.72 15.82 -9.42
C GLY A 300 0.53 15.00 -9.14
N ALA A 301 0.70 13.84 -9.79
CA ALA A 301 1.91 13.04 -9.71
C ALA A 301 3.15 13.83 -10.18
N ILE A 302 3.04 14.62 -11.26
CA ILE A 302 4.10 15.54 -11.69
C ILE A 302 4.40 16.59 -10.60
N ASN A 303 3.38 17.14 -9.96
CA ASN A 303 3.57 18.18 -8.94
C ASN A 303 4.31 17.67 -7.69
N VAL A 304 4.24 16.37 -7.38
CA VAL A 304 5.04 15.72 -6.31
C VAL A 304 6.34 15.12 -6.82
N GLY A 305 6.70 15.40 -8.08
CA GLY A 305 8.00 15.11 -8.67
C GLY A 305 8.08 13.87 -9.57
N VAL A 306 7.01 13.07 -9.69
CA VAL A 306 7.02 11.92 -10.62
C VAL A 306 7.28 12.43 -12.05
N THR A 307 8.19 11.79 -12.78
CA THR A 307 8.54 12.20 -14.15
C THR A 307 7.48 11.73 -15.15
N LYS A 308 7.48 12.33 -16.35
CA LYS A 308 6.58 11.88 -17.42
C LYS A 308 6.95 10.46 -17.86
N GLU A 309 8.23 10.14 -17.87
CA GLU A 309 8.79 8.85 -18.24
C GLU A 309 8.38 7.76 -17.24
N GLU A 310 8.42 8.05 -15.94
CA GLU A 310 7.89 7.17 -14.89
C GLU A 310 6.39 6.92 -15.07
N LEU A 311 5.60 7.94 -15.39
CA LEU A 311 4.15 7.79 -15.61
C LEU A 311 3.82 7.00 -16.87
N GLU A 312 4.59 7.17 -17.95
CA GLU A 312 4.41 6.36 -19.16
C GLU A 312 4.75 4.90 -18.88
N HIS A 313 5.86 4.63 -18.20
CA HIS A 313 6.21 3.28 -17.77
C HIS A 313 5.16 2.67 -16.84
N LEU A 314 4.62 3.46 -15.91
CA LEU A 314 3.55 3.04 -15.00
C LEU A 314 2.32 2.64 -15.80
N ARG A 315 1.91 3.45 -16.77
CA ARG A 315 0.76 3.19 -17.63
C ARG A 315 0.94 1.91 -18.44
N LEU A 316 2.11 1.71 -19.04
CA LEU A 316 2.44 0.49 -19.78
C LEU A 316 2.45 -0.76 -18.90
N LEU A 317 3.00 -0.66 -17.68
CA LEU A 317 2.99 -1.74 -16.69
C LEU A 317 1.56 -2.10 -16.30
N VAL A 318 0.72 -1.11 -16.02
CA VAL A 318 -0.68 -1.33 -15.66
C VAL A 318 -1.46 -1.98 -16.79
N PHE A 319 -1.22 -1.58 -18.04
CA PHE A 319 -1.82 -2.23 -19.21
C PHE A 319 -1.42 -3.69 -19.34
N ASP A 320 -0.14 -4.01 -19.20
CA ASP A 320 0.34 -5.40 -19.19
C ASP A 320 -0.45 -6.22 -18.13
N VAL A 321 -0.63 -5.70 -16.91
CA VAL A 321 -1.39 -6.38 -15.85
C VAL A 321 -2.89 -6.51 -16.19
N CYS A 322 -3.51 -5.46 -16.74
CA CYS A 322 -4.92 -5.48 -17.16
C CYS A 322 -5.16 -6.53 -18.25
N ASP A 323 -4.30 -6.56 -19.27
CA ASP A 323 -4.36 -7.50 -20.39
C ASP A 323 -4.22 -8.94 -19.91
N TRP A 324 -3.28 -9.19 -18.98
CA TRP A 324 -3.08 -10.53 -18.42
C TRP A 324 -4.21 -10.97 -17.49
N SER A 325 -4.86 -10.02 -16.82
CA SER A 325 -6.02 -10.29 -15.95
C SER A 325 -7.28 -10.58 -16.76
N GLY A 326 -7.40 -10.01 -17.96
CA GLY A 326 -8.46 -10.30 -18.92
C GLY A 326 -9.85 -9.82 -18.51
N ASN A 327 -9.96 -9.03 -17.44
CA ASN A 327 -11.23 -8.58 -16.85
C ASN A 327 -11.38 -7.05 -16.84
N VAL A 328 -10.53 -6.33 -17.59
CA VAL A 328 -10.58 -4.88 -17.72
C VAL A 328 -10.89 -4.53 -19.18
N SER A 329 -11.80 -3.58 -19.36
CA SER A 329 -12.14 -3.01 -20.66
C SER A 329 -12.44 -1.53 -20.50
N TRP A 330 -11.93 -0.72 -21.43
CA TRP A 330 -12.22 0.71 -21.49
C TRP A 330 -13.28 0.97 -22.56
N ARG A 331 -14.27 1.83 -22.26
CA ARG A 331 -15.43 2.06 -23.14
C ARG A 331 -15.03 2.48 -24.56
N GLU A 332 -14.04 3.34 -24.67
CA GLU A 332 -13.53 3.87 -25.95
C GLU A 332 -12.19 3.22 -26.37
N GLY A 333 -11.88 2.04 -25.78
CA GLY A 333 -10.63 1.33 -26.01
C GLY A 333 -9.44 1.87 -25.21
N GLN A 334 -8.34 1.11 -25.19
CA GLN A 334 -7.15 1.41 -24.38
C GLN A 334 -6.50 2.77 -24.74
N ASP A 335 -6.59 3.19 -25.99
CA ASP A 335 -6.04 4.49 -26.45
C ASP A 335 -6.79 5.70 -25.87
N SER A 336 -8.01 5.50 -25.38
CA SER A 336 -8.81 6.55 -24.72
C SER A 336 -8.34 6.85 -23.28
N VAL A 337 -7.54 5.96 -22.67
CA VAL A 337 -7.03 6.14 -21.31
C VAL A 337 -6.15 7.37 -21.25
N ALA A 338 -6.50 8.31 -20.37
CA ALA A 338 -5.83 9.58 -20.24
C ALA A 338 -4.31 9.44 -20.05
N LYS A 339 -3.59 10.36 -20.68
CA LYS A 339 -2.13 10.51 -20.65
C LYS A 339 -1.77 12.00 -20.55
N LEU A 340 -0.53 12.30 -20.19
CA LEU A 340 -0.02 13.67 -20.02
C LEU A 340 0.44 14.34 -21.31
#